data_AF-A0A5C8HPP5-F1
#
_entry.id   AF-A0A5C8HPP5-F1
#
_cell.length_a   1.000
_cell.length_b   1.000
_cell.length_c   1.000
_cell.angle_alpha   90.00
_cell.angle_beta   90.00
_cell.angle_gamma   90.00
#
_symmetry.space_group_name_H-M   'P 1'
#
loop_
_entity.id
_entity.type
_entity.pdbx_description
1 polymer ?
#
loop_
_entity_poly.entity_id
_entity_poly.type
_entity_poly.pdbx_seq_one_letter_code
_entity_poly.pdbx_strand_id
1 'polypeptide(L)'
;MFFARYRFALTWAIPVGAMIGTTLGLLLYLLGNPDFRNFGGWSAFAQTVGAGAGVGIVTAAAGLVGGVLTALITDRSRPEPRVWVSGTCYGAAVGVFLLFLTVGIVSDINNRAMGSEFMLFGTVGFFVAVVSGWAAIPLLHGTRNRFEAETLRTERPDRART
;
A
#
# COMPACT_ATOMS: atom_id res chain seq x y z
N MET A 1 21.63 3.62 -8.38
CA MET A 1 21.59 2.81 -7.14
C MET A 1 20.21 2.71 -6.49
N PHE A 2 19.36 3.74 -6.59
CA PHE A 2 18.01 3.74 -6.02
C PHE A 2 17.16 2.51 -6.38
N PHE A 3 17.02 2.20 -7.67
CA PHE A 3 16.25 1.04 -8.14
C PHE A 3 16.70 -0.30 -7.56
N ALA A 4 18.00 -0.52 -7.37
CA ALA A 4 18.52 -1.80 -6.88
C ALA A 4 18.05 -2.12 -5.45
N ARG A 5 17.87 -1.09 -4.60
CA ARG A 5 17.36 -1.25 -3.22
C ARG A 5 15.86 -1.51 -3.16
N TYR A 6 15.08 -0.99 -4.12
CA TYR A 6 13.61 -1.05 -4.07
C TYR A 6 12.98 -2.08 -4.99
N ARG A 7 13.76 -2.78 -5.81
CA ARG A 7 13.26 -3.81 -6.72
C ARG A 7 12.36 -4.81 -6.02
N PHE A 8 12.74 -5.30 -4.84
CA PHE A 8 11.91 -6.26 -4.11
C PHE A 8 10.54 -5.68 -3.73
N ALA A 9 10.51 -4.50 -3.11
CA ALA A 9 9.26 -3.85 -2.73
C ALA A 9 8.38 -3.51 -3.95
N LEU A 10 9.00 -3.03 -5.05
CA LEU A 10 8.29 -2.74 -6.30
C LEU A 10 7.70 -4.01 -6.93
N THR A 11 8.45 -5.11 -6.93
CA THR A 11 8.04 -6.39 -7.51
C THR A 11 6.89 -7.02 -6.73
N TRP A 12 6.87 -6.88 -5.40
CA TRP A 12 5.84 -7.48 -4.55
C TRP A 12 4.59 -6.62 -4.34
N ALA A 13 4.68 -5.30 -4.52
CA ALA A 13 3.55 -4.41 -4.29
C ALA A 13 2.33 -4.74 -5.17
N ILE A 14 2.53 -5.06 -6.46
CA ILE A 14 1.43 -5.40 -7.37
C ILE A 14 0.80 -6.77 -7.03
N PRO A 15 1.56 -7.87 -6.86
CA PRO A 15 1.00 -9.16 -6.44
C PRO A 15 0.26 -9.06 -5.10
N VAL A 16 0.82 -8.35 -4.12
CA VAL A 16 0.17 -8.17 -2.81
C VAL A 16 -1.12 -7.35 -2.96
N GLY A 17 -1.09 -6.27 -3.73
CA GLY A 17 -2.29 -5.48 -4.04
C GLY A 17 -3.38 -6.32 -4.71
N ALA A 18 -3.00 -7.15 -5.68
CA ALA A 18 -3.90 -8.07 -6.35
C ALA A 18 -4.51 -9.09 -5.36
N MET A 19 -3.71 -9.69 -4.47
CA MET A 19 -4.20 -10.64 -3.46
C MET A 19 -5.18 -9.98 -2.49
N ILE A 20 -4.87 -8.78 -1.99
CA ILE A 20 -5.77 -8.02 -1.12
C ILE A 20 -7.07 -7.70 -1.85
N GLY A 21 -6.98 -7.19 -3.07
CA GLY A 21 -8.14 -6.88 -3.91
C GLY A 21 -9.01 -8.12 -4.20
N THR A 22 -8.37 -9.24 -4.52
CA THR A 22 -9.05 -10.54 -4.75
C THR A 22 -9.79 -10.98 -3.48
N THR A 23 -9.15 -10.86 -2.32
CA THR A 23 -9.75 -11.20 -1.02
C THR A 23 -10.96 -10.33 -0.71
N LEU A 24 -10.86 -9.01 -0.96
CA LEU A 24 -11.98 -8.09 -0.79
C LEU A 24 -13.12 -8.39 -1.76
N GLY A 25 -12.82 -8.66 -3.03
CA GLY A 25 -13.81 -9.08 -4.03
C GLY A 25 -14.52 -10.38 -3.63
N LEU A 26 -13.77 -11.34 -3.09
CA LEU A 26 -14.33 -12.58 -2.56
C LEU A 26 -15.25 -12.33 -1.36
N LEU A 27 -14.83 -11.49 -0.40
CA LEU A 27 -15.65 -11.13 0.76
C LEU A 27 -16.94 -10.42 0.34
N LEU A 28 -16.86 -9.49 -0.62
CA LEU A 28 -18.04 -8.84 -1.19
C LEU A 28 -18.98 -9.83 -1.86
N TYR A 29 -18.45 -10.83 -2.57
CA TYR A 29 -19.28 -11.88 -3.16
C TYR A 29 -19.99 -12.74 -2.09
N LEU A 30 -19.28 -13.14 -1.03
CA LEU A 30 -19.80 -14.03 0.01
C LEU A 30 -20.77 -13.33 0.98
N LEU A 31 -20.46 -12.08 1.35
CA LEU A 31 -21.21 -11.27 2.31
C LEU A 31 -22.25 -10.35 1.65
N GLY A 32 -22.14 -10.15 0.34
CA GLY A 32 -23.07 -9.34 -0.43
C GLY A 32 -24.41 -10.02 -0.69
N ASN A 33 -25.25 -9.29 -1.44
CA ASN A 33 -26.63 -9.70 -1.71
C ASN A 33 -26.68 -11.13 -2.32
N PRO A 34 -27.38 -12.08 -1.67
CA PRO A 34 -27.54 -13.44 -2.19
C PRO A 34 -28.18 -13.47 -3.58
N ASP A 35 -29.03 -12.51 -3.94
CA ASP A 35 -29.65 -12.43 -5.27
C ASP A 35 -28.59 -12.32 -6.37
N PHE A 36 -27.52 -11.55 -6.13
CA PHE A 36 -26.44 -11.38 -7.11
C PHE A 36 -25.73 -12.71 -7.42
N ARG A 37 -25.63 -13.59 -6.42
CA ARG A 37 -25.06 -14.93 -6.55
C ARG A 37 -26.03 -15.87 -7.26
N ASN A 38 -27.32 -15.79 -6.92
CA ASN A 38 -28.36 -16.64 -7.48
C ASN A 38 -28.60 -16.37 -8.97
N PHE A 39 -28.58 -15.10 -9.40
CA PHE A 39 -28.80 -14.74 -10.81
C PHE A 39 -27.54 -14.84 -11.67
N GLY A 40 -26.36 -14.56 -11.10
CA GLY A 40 -25.11 -14.51 -11.85
C GLY A 40 -24.27 -15.79 -11.80
N GLY A 41 -24.51 -16.70 -10.85
CA GLY A 41 -23.76 -17.95 -10.71
C GLY A 41 -22.24 -17.74 -10.68
N TRP A 42 -21.52 -18.56 -11.45
CA TRP A 42 -20.05 -18.52 -11.56
C TRP A 42 -19.50 -17.29 -12.29
N SER A 43 -20.28 -16.68 -13.20
CA SER A 43 -19.81 -15.48 -13.91
C SER A 43 -19.80 -14.26 -12.99
N ALA A 44 -20.80 -14.12 -12.11
CA ALA A 44 -20.79 -13.09 -11.07
C ALA A 44 -19.61 -13.27 -10.12
N PHE A 45 -19.30 -14.50 -9.71
CA PHE A 45 -18.11 -14.79 -8.90
C PHE A 45 -16.83 -14.29 -9.60
N ALA A 46 -16.61 -14.71 -10.84
CA ALA A 46 -15.41 -14.34 -11.60
C ALA A 46 -15.31 -12.82 -11.79
N GLN A 47 -16.44 -12.16 -12.06
CA GLN A 47 -16.49 -10.71 -12.23
C GLN A 47 -16.19 -9.96 -10.93
N THR A 48 -16.78 -10.34 -9.80
CA THR A 48 -16.55 -9.66 -8.51
C THR A 48 -15.12 -9.85 -8.02
N VAL A 49 -14.59 -11.08 -8.12
CA VAL A 49 -13.21 -11.39 -7.75
C VAL A 49 -12.22 -10.68 -8.68
N GLY A 50 -12.46 -10.72 -9.99
CA GLY A 50 -11.64 -10.04 -10.99
C GLY A 50 -11.66 -8.52 -10.84
N ALA A 51 -12.82 -7.93 -10.57
CA ALA A 51 -12.95 -6.51 -10.26
C ALA A 51 -12.18 -6.14 -8.99
N GLY A 52 -12.29 -6.96 -7.93
CA GLY A 52 -11.51 -6.80 -6.71
C GLY A 52 -10.01 -6.81 -6.97
N ALA A 53 -9.51 -7.80 -7.72
CA ALA A 53 -8.11 -7.89 -8.11
C ALA A 53 -7.65 -6.66 -8.91
N GLY A 54 -8.46 -6.22 -9.88
CA GLY A 54 -8.19 -5.02 -10.68
C GLY A 54 -8.08 -3.76 -9.83
N VAL A 55 -9.03 -3.52 -8.93
CA VAL A 55 -9.00 -2.40 -7.98
C VAL A 55 -7.75 -2.47 -7.10
N GLY A 56 -7.40 -3.65 -6.60
CA GLY A 56 -6.20 -3.87 -5.79
C GLY A 56 -4.90 -3.54 -6.54
N ILE A 57 -4.77 -3.96 -7.81
CA ILE A 57 -3.62 -3.65 -8.67
C ILE A 57 -3.50 -2.15 -8.91
N VAL A 58 -4.60 -1.49 -9.31
CA VAL A 58 -4.59 -0.05 -9.61
C VAL A 58 -4.27 0.77 -8.36
N THR A 59 -4.82 0.38 -7.21
CA THR A 59 -4.53 1.02 -5.92
C THR A 59 -3.04 0.87 -5.56
N ALA A 60 -2.48 -0.33 -5.69
CA ALA A 60 -1.07 -0.56 -5.42
C ALA A 60 -0.16 0.24 -6.37
N ALA A 61 -0.53 0.34 -7.65
CA ALA A 61 0.20 1.14 -8.63
C ALA A 61 0.18 2.64 -8.28
N ALA A 62 -0.97 3.19 -7.89
CA ALA A 62 -1.08 4.59 -7.46
C ALA A 62 -0.24 4.86 -6.21
N GLY A 63 -0.26 3.94 -5.24
CA GLY A 63 0.59 4.01 -4.05
C GLY A 63 2.08 3.96 -4.38
N LEU A 64 2.49 3.10 -5.32
CA LEU A 64 3.88 3.04 -5.80
C LEU A 64 4.31 4.36 -6.43
N VAL A 65 3.48 4.94 -7.30
CA VAL A 65 3.80 6.22 -7.97
C VAL A 65 3.97 7.33 -6.93
N GLY A 66 3.02 7.47 -6.01
CA GLY A 66 3.10 8.46 -4.94
C GLY A 66 4.31 8.25 -4.03
N GLY A 67 4.55 7.01 -3.61
CA GLY A 67 5.68 6.66 -2.74
C GLY A 67 7.03 6.93 -3.41
N VAL A 68 7.20 6.55 -4.68
CA VAL A 68 8.43 6.80 -5.45
C VAL A 68 8.66 8.29 -5.64
N LEU A 69 7.62 9.06 -5.99
CA LEU A 69 7.73 10.51 -6.15
C LEU A 69 8.20 11.19 -4.86
N THR A 70 7.58 10.86 -3.72
CA THR A 70 8.01 11.43 -2.43
C THR A 70 9.39 10.95 -2.03
N ALA A 71 9.77 9.71 -2.36
CA ALA A 71 11.11 9.21 -2.11
C ALA A 71 12.15 10.03 -2.88
N LEU A 72 11.91 10.33 -4.16
CA LEU A 72 12.79 11.16 -4.99
C LEU A 72 12.91 12.60 -4.49
N ILE A 73 11.81 13.18 -4.01
CA ILE A 73 11.79 14.52 -3.42
C ILE A 73 12.58 14.53 -2.10
N THR A 74 12.36 13.52 -1.26
CA THR A 74 12.98 13.45 0.07
C THR A 74 14.47 13.14 -0.03
N ASP A 75 14.89 12.28 -0.96
CA ASP A 75 16.29 11.95 -1.24
C ASP A 75 17.11 13.19 -1.62
N ARG A 76 16.50 14.15 -2.34
CA ARG A 76 17.15 15.44 -2.65
C ARG A 76 17.22 16.41 -1.48
N SER A 77 16.34 16.26 -0.49
CA SER A 77 16.09 17.30 0.52
C SER A 77 16.76 16.98 1.86
N ARG A 78 16.67 15.73 2.32
CA ARG A 78 17.19 15.29 3.63
C ARG A 78 17.54 13.79 3.60
N PRO A 79 18.82 13.40 3.78
CA PRO A 79 19.23 11.99 3.76
C PRO A 79 18.90 11.21 5.04
N GLU A 80 18.07 11.75 5.94
CA GLU A 80 17.71 11.06 7.18
C GLU A 80 16.75 9.89 6.89
N PRO A 81 17.09 8.65 7.29
CA PRO A 81 16.27 7.47 7.02
C PRO A 81 14.83 7.56 7.56
N ARG A 82 14.63 8.27 8.68
CA ARG A 82 13.32 8.41 9.32
C ARG A 82 12.37 9.27 8.48
N VAL A 83 12.84 10.43 8.02
CA VAL A 83 12.08 11.35 7.16
C VAL A 83 11.74 10.67 5.84
N TRP A 84 12.68 9.89 5.32
CA TRP A 84 12.53 9.14 4.08
C TRP A 84 11.41 8.09 4.17
N VAL A 85 11.42 7.22 5.19
CA VAL A 85 10.37 6.21 5.37
C VAL A 85 9.00 6.86 5.56
N SER A 86 8.89 7.85 6.46
CA SER A 86 7.61 8.53 6.66
C SER A 86 7.12 9.21 5.39
N GLY A 87 8.02 9.88 4.65
CA GLY A 87 7.71 10.56 3.40
C GLY A 87 7.16 9.60 2.35
N THR A 88 7.80 8.44 2.15
CA THR A 88 7.31 7.45 1.19
C THR A 88 5.92 6.89 1.55
N CYS A 89 5.64 6.67 2.84
CA CYS A 89 4.31 6.25 3.29
C CYS A 89 3.25 7.33 3.01
N TYR A 90 3.56 8.60 3.31
CA TYR A 90 2.65 9.72 2.99
C TYR A 90 2.44 9.87 1.49
N GLY A 91 3.51 9.76 0.69
CA GLY A 91 3.44 9.80 -0.77
C GLY A 91 2.52 8.73 -1.32
N ALA A 92 2.65 7.49 -0.84
CA ALA A 92 1.78 6.39 -1.23
C ALA A 92 0.32 6.65 -0.83
N ALA A 93 0.08 7.13 0.40
CA ALA A 93 -1.25 7.47 0.89
C ALA A 93 -1.91 8.56 0.03
N VAL A 94 -1.18 9.63 -0.30
CA VAL A 94 -1.64 10.72 -1.15
C VAL A 94 -1.91 10.23 -2.57
N GLY A 95 -1.05 9.38 -3.14
CA GLY A 95 -1.26 8.80 -4.47
C GLY A 95 -2.56 8.01 -4.57
N VAL A 96 -2.82 7.15 -3.57
CA VAL A 96 -4.08 6.39 -3.49
C VAL A 96 -5.28 7.31 -3.28
N PHE A 97 -5.16 8.30 -2.41
CA PHE A 97 -6.23 9.29 -2.17
C PHE A 97 -6.60 10.03 -3.45
N LEU A 98 -5.62 10.55 -4.19
CA LEU A 98 -5.83 11.28 -5.44
C LEU A 98 -6.48 10.39 -6.51
N LEU A 99 -6.09 9.12 -6.59
CA LEU A 99 -6.74 8.16 -7.48
C LEU A 99 -8.24 8.05 -7.17
N PHE A 100 -8.60 7.72 -5.93
CA PHE A 100 -10.00 7.55 -5.54
C PHE A 100 -10.81 8.84 -5.61
N LEU A 101 -10.20 9.98 -5.30
CA LEU A 101 -10.81 11.30 -5.47
C LEU A 101 -11.10 11.58 -6.95
N THR A 102 -10.16 11.28 -7.85
CA THR A 102 -10.36 11.45 -9.30
C THR A 102 -11.46 10.53 -9.82
N VAL A 103 -11.46 9.26 -9.40
CA VAL A 103 -12.51 8.30 -9.76
C VAL A 103 -13.88 8.77 -9.25
N GLY A 104 -13.96 9.27 -8.01
CA GLY A 104 -15.18 9.83 -7.43
C GLY A 104 -15.72 11.01 -8.24
N ILE A 105 -14.87 11.98 -8.57
CA ILE A 105 -15.25 13.16 -9.39
C ILE A 105 -15.77 12.71 -10.77
N VAL A 106 -15.05 11.80 -11.45
CA VAL A 106 -15.46 11.30 -12.76
C VAL A 106 -16.79 10.54 -12.68
N SER A 107 -17.02 9.77 -11.62
CA SER A 107 -18.30 9.09 -11.39
C SER A 107 -19.45 10.08 -11.22
N ASP A 108 -19.22 11.15 -10.46
CA ASP A 108 -20.22 12.18 -10.17
C ASP A 108 -20.59 12.98 -11.43
N ILE A 109 -19.60 13.35 -12.24
CA ILE A 109 -19.81 13.99 -13.56
C ILE A 109 -20.66 13.09 -14.49
N ASN A 110 -20.47 11.78 -14.42
CA ASN A 110 -21.22 10.82 -15.23
C ASN A 110 -22.60 10.46 -14.64
N ASN A 111 -23.07 11.20 -13.61
CA ASN A 111 -24.36 10.99 -12.94
C ASN A 111 -24.55 9.56 -12.42
N ARG A 112 -23.45 8.88 -12.10
CA ARG A 112 -23.49 7.59 -11.42
C ARG A 112 -23.50 7.89 -9.94
N ALA A 113 -24.59 7.53 -9.25
CA ALA A 113 -24.86 7.77 -7.83
C ALA A 113 -23.81 7.22 -6.83
N MET A 114 -22.65 6.77 -7.30
CA MET A 114 -21.55 6.17 -6.53
C MET A 114 -20.40 7.14 -6.23
N GLY A 115 -20.47 8.41 -6.66
CA GLY A 115 -19.37 9.38 -6.49
C GLY A 115 -18.93 9.58 -5.03
N SER A 116 -19.89 9.65 -4.10
CA SER A 116 -19.64 9.83 -2.67
C SER A 116 -18.98 8.60 -2.01
N GLU A 117 -19.31 7.39 -2.47
CA GLU A 117 -18.74 6.14 -1.95
C GLU A 117 -17.25 6.04 -2.29
N PHE A 118 -16.86 6.39 -3.53
CA PHE A 118 -15.45 6.41 -3.93
C PHE A 118 -14.62 7.43 -3.15
N MET A 119 -15.19 8.61 -2.85
CA MET A 119 -14.52 9.61 -1.99
C MET A 119 -14.34 9.11 -0.55
N LEU A 120 -15.30 8.35 -0.02
CA LEU A 120 -15.19 7.73 1.30
C LEU A 120 -14.07 6.67 1.32
N PHE A 121 -14.00 5.80 0.31
CA PHE A 121 -12.89 4.83 0.19
C PHE A 121 -11.52 5.50 0.08
N GLY A 122 -11.42 6.59 -0.69
CA GLY A 122 -10.19 7.38 -0.78
C GLY A 122 -9.77 7.95 0.58
N THR A 123 -10.72 8.57 1.29
CA THR A 123 -10.49 9.16 2.62
C THR A 123 -10.06 8.11 3.64
N VAL A 124 -10.79 6.99 3.75
CA VAL A 124 -10.45 5.92 4.69
C VAL A 124 -9.10 5.30 4.35
N GLY A 125 -8.84 5.05 3.06
CA GLY A 125 -7.56 4.52 2.59
C GLY A 125 -6.38 5.42 2.95
N PHE A 126 -6.55 6.74 2.82
CA PHE A 126 -5.55 7.72 3.25
C PHE A 126 -5.23 7.60 4.74
N PHE A 127 -6.24 7.61 5.60
CA PHE A 127 -6.02 7.53 7.05
C PHE A 127 -5.37 6.21 7.46
N VAL A 128 -5.81 5.08 6.90
CA VAL A 128 -5.19 3.77 7.17
C VAL A 128 -3.73 3.77 6.74
N ALA A 129 -3.41 4.31 5.57
CA ALA A 129 -2.02 4.39 5.10
C ALA A 129 -1.15 5.28 5.98
N VAL A 130 -1.68 6.42 6.45
CA VAL A 130 -0.99 7.29 7.42
C VAL A 130 -0.73 6.56 8.73
N VAL A 131 -1.77 5.99 9.35
CA VAL A 131 -1.64 5.27 10.63
C VAL A 131 -0.68 4.08 10.52
N SER A 132 -0.77 3.33 9.42
CA SER A 132 0.15 2.22 9.13
C SER A 132 1.59 2.70 8.96
N GLY A 133 1.80 3.83 8.28
CA GLY A 133 3.11 4.47 8.15
C GLY A 133 3.70 4.87 9.50
N TRP A 134 2.88 5.42 10.40
CA TRP A 134 3.31 5.74 11.77
C TRP A 134 3.67 4.50 12.58
N ALA A 135 2.89 3.42 12.46
CA ALA A 135 3.15 2.14 13.14
C ALA A 135 4.41 1.44 12.62
N ALA A 136 4.78 1.64 11.35
CA ALA A 136 5.99 1.06 10.76
C ALA A 136 7.28 1.68 11.31
N ILE A 137 7.26 2.95 11.74
CA ILE A 137 8.44 3.67 12.26
C ILE A 137 9.07 2.97 13.48
N PRO A 138 8.33 2.66 14.58
CA PRO A 138 8.92 1.99 15.73
C PRO A 138 9.37 0.55 15.42
N LEU A 139 8.68 -0.15 14.52
CA LEU A 139 9.08 -1.50 14.08
C LEU A 139 10.44 -1.48 13.37
N LEU A 140 10.66 -0.51 12.50
CA LEU A 140 11.93 -0.32 11.80
C LEU A 140 13.07 0.13 12.73
N HIS A 141 12.76 0.89 13.78
CA HIS A 141 13.76 1.18 14.82
C HIS A 141 14.15 -0.06 15.62
N GLY A 142 13.19 -0.93 15.94
CA GLY A 142 13.45 -2.18 16.65
C GLY A 142 14.37 -3.13 15.89
N THR A 143 14.20 -3.26 14.57
CA THR A 143 15.03 -4.16 13.75
C THR A 143 16.44 -3.63 13.58
N ARG A 144 16.61 -2.32 13.37
CA ARG A 144 17.95 -1.70 13.23
C ARG A 144 18.79 -1.90 14.49
N ASN A 145 18.22 -1.65 15.66
CA ASN A 145 18.95 -1.77 16.93
C ASN A 145 19.39 -3.22 17.20
N ARG A 146 18.61 -4.22 16.76
CA ARG A 146 18.98 -5.63 16.85
C ARG A 146 20.16 -5.98 15.95
N PHE A 147 20.15 -5.50 14.71
CA PHE A 147 21.28 -5.69 13.80
C PHE A 147 22.56 -5.05 14.34
N GLU A 148 22.51 -3.80 14.82
CA GLU A 148 23.68 -3.13 15.40
C GLU A 148 24.22 -3.88 16.63
N ALA A 149 23.34 -4.44 17.48
CA ALA A 149 23.74 -5.25 18.62
C ALA A 149 24.38 -6.59 18.24
N GLU A 150 23.91 -7.24 17.17
CA GLU A 150 24.48 -8.48 16.64
C GLU A 150 25.87 -8.26 16.04
N THR A 151 26.04 -7.19 15.24
CA THR A 151 27.34 -6.84 14.66
C THR A 151 28.39 -6.57 15.74
N LEU A 152 28.01 -5.85 16.80
CA LEU A 152 28.89 -5.57 17.95
C LEU A 152 29.25 -6.83 18.76
N ARG A 153 28.38 -7.85 18.79
CA ARG A 153 28.70 -9.15 19.41
C ARG A 153 29.68 -9.94 18.57
N THR A 154 29.54 -9.93 17.24
CA THR A 154 30.44 -10.66 16.34
C THR A 154 31.84 -10.06 16.24
N GLU A 155 32.01 -8.75 16.48
CA GLU A 155 33.33 -8.09 16.45
C GLU A 155 34.12 -8.19 17.77
N ARG A 156 33.48 -8.61 18.88
CA ARG A 156 34.14 -8.72 20.20
C ARG A 156 34.86 -10.03 20.57
N PRO A 157 34.84 -11.16 19.82
CA PRO A 157 35.43 -12.41 20.33
C PRO A 157 36.95 -12.38 20.45
N ASP A 158 37.65 -11.52 19.70
CA ASP A 158 39.13 -11.55 19.65
C ASP A 158 39.83 -10.67 20.70
N ARG A 159 39.13 -9.76 21.39
CA ARG A 159 39.76 -8.90 22.42
C ARG A 159 39.85 -9.53 23.81
N ALA A 160 39.32 -10.73 24.01
CA ALA A 160 39.34 -11.42 25.31
C ALA A 160 40.48 -12.45 25.44
N ARG A 161 41.38 -12.56 24.46
CA ARG A 161 42.47 -13.56 24.43
C ARG A 161 43.89 -12.99 24.45
N THR A 162 44.06 -11.70 24.68
CA THR A 162 45.36 -11.04 24.91
C THR A 162 45.39 -10.47 26.31
#